data_AF-A0A920NTZ5-F1
#
_entry.id   AF-A0A920NTZ5-F1
#
_cell.length_a   1.000
_cell.length_b   1.000
_cell.length_c   1.000
_cell.angle_alpha   90.00
_cell.angle_beta   90.00
_cell.angle_gamma   90.00
#
_symmetry.space_group_name_H-M   'P 1'
#
loop_
_entity.id
_entity.type
_entity.pdbx_description
1 polymer ?
#
loop_
_entity_poly.entity_id
_entity_poly.type
_entity_poly.pdbx_seq_one_letter_code
_entity_poly.pdbx_strand_id
1 'polypeptide(L)'
;MIPGTSSIRYPRGSGPGSKVEKDNSTIELGKSSLIKDSQDPNSDYELWSMLELADELSEKYNACLIDMNFVKPLDIKELKNWLKNINC
;
A
#
# COMPACT_ATOMS: atom_id res chain seq x y z
N MET A 1 8.74 -16.29 -12.66
CA MET A 1 7.50 -16.94 -13.15
C MET A 1 6.83 -17.59 -11.95
N ILE A 2 5.63 -17.14 -11.57
CA ILE A 2 4.91 -17.70 -10.43
C ILE A 2 4.10 -18.89 -10.96
N PRO A 3 4.25 -20.11 -10.42
CA PRO A 3 3.38 -21.21 -10.80
C PRO A 3 1.97 -20.95 -10.25
N GLY A 4 1.03 -20.59 -11.12
CA GLY A 4 -0.36 -20.32 -10.72
C GLY A 4 -1.02 -19.23 -11.54
N THR A 5 -2.27 -18.92 -11.20
CA THR A 5 -3.03 -17.83 -11.81
C THR A 5 -2.80 -16.52 -11.05
N SER A 6 -2.80 -15.41 -11.79
CA SER A 6 -2.71 -14.06 -11.24
C SER A 6 -3.92 -13.26 -11.68
N SER A 7 -4.38 -12.35 -10.82
CA SER A 7 -5.45 -11.41 -11.14
C SER A 7 -5.01 -10.01 -10.72
N ILE A 8 -5.27 -9.04 -11.60
CA ILE A 8 -5.03 -7.61 -11.37
C ILE A 8 -6.37 -6.92 -11.54
N ARG A 9 -6.72 -6.07 -10.57
CA ARG A 9 -7.93 -5.26 -10.62
C ARG A 9 -7.55 -3.78 -10.64
N TYR A 10 -8.34 -2.99 -11.33
CA TYR A 10 -8.26 -1.53 -11.33
C TYR A 10 -9.68 -0.96 -11.42
N PRO A 11 -9.95 0.21 -10.83
CA PRO A 11 -11.27 0.82 -10.89
C PRO A 11 -11.61 1.27 -12.32
N ARG A 12 -12.91 1.40 -12.59
CA ARG A 12 -13.38 2.05 -13.82
C ARG A 12 -13.02 3.54 -13.76
N GLY A 13 -12.43 4.08 -14.83
CA GLY A 13 -12.14 5.50 -14.95
C GLY A 13 -10.79 5.76 -15.60
N SER A 14 -10.32 7.00 -15.45
CA SER A 14 -8.98 7.39 -15.86
C SER A 14 -7.99 7.09 -14.76
N GLY A 15 -6.81 6.56 -15.13
CA GLY A 15 -5.68 6.48 -14.21
C GLY A 15 -5.10 7.87 -13.87
N PRO A 16 -4.10 7.93 -12.98
CA PRO A 16 -3.53 9.19 -12.46
C PRO A 16 -2.77 10.04 -13.49
N GLY A 17 -2.69 9.63 -14.76
CA GLY A 17 -1.98 10.36 -15.81
C GLY A 17 -0.44 10.37 -15.66
N SER A 18 0.10 9.61 -14.71
CA SER A 18 1.53 9.49 -14.47
C SER A 18 2.27 8.97 -15.71
N LYS A 19 3.48 9.48 -15.94
CA LYS A 19 4.32 9.04 -17.07
C LYS A 19 4.63 7.55 -16.94
N VAL A 20 4.28 6.78 -17.96
CA VAL A 20 4.62 5.34 -18.03
C VAL A 20 6.06 5.20 -18.51
N GLU A 21 6.96 4.92 -17.57
CA GLU A 21 8.35 4.55 -17.90
C GLU A 21 8.42 3.08 -18.33
N LYS A 22 9.27 2.77 -19.31
CA LYS A 22 9.59 1.37 -19.65
C LYS A 22 10.57 0.84 -18.61
N ASP A 23 10.03 0.39 -17.49
CA ASP A 23 10.78 -0.27 -16.44
C ASP A 23 10.52 -1.79 -16.47
N ASN A 24 11.61 -2.56 -16.43
CA ASN A 24 11.57 -4.03 -16.30
C ASN A 24 11.83 -4.47 -14.86
N SER A 25 11.79 -3.55 -13.90
CA SER A 25 11.85 -3.86 -12.49
C SER A 25 10.73 -4.82 -12.09
N THR A 26 11.05 -5.70 -11.15
CA THR A 26 10.12 -6.69 -10.64
C THR A 26 9.70 -6.30 -9.23
N ILE A 27 8.40 -6.35 -8.97
CA ILE A 27 7.87 -6.28 -7.61
C ILE A 27 7.92 -7.66 -6.95
N GLU A 28 8.30 -7.71 -5.68
CA GLU A 28 8.28 -8.94 -4.90
C GLU A 28 6.83 -9.30 -4.55
N LEU A 29 6.48 -10.58 -4.75
CA LEU A 29 5.10 -11.04 -4.55
C LEU A 29 4.72 -11.00 -3.07
N GLY A 30 3.57 -10.39 -2.77
CA GLY A 30 3.05 -10.32 -1.40
C GLY A 30 3.83 -9.38 -0.49
N LYS A 31 4.45 -8.35 -1.07
CA LYS A 31 5.12 -7.27 -0.35
C LYS A 31 4.34 -5.97 -0.36
N SER A 32 4.21 -5.38 0.82
CA SER A 32 3.65 -4.04 1.00
C SER A 32 4.70 -2.95 0.74
N SER A 33 4.22 -1.73 0.48
CA SER A 33 4.99 -0.52 0.30
C SER A 33 4.52 0.55 1.28
N LEU A 34 5.46 1.15 2.00
CA LEU A 34 5.18 2.35 2.79
C LEU A 34 5.05 3.53 1.83
N ILE A 35 3.87 4.15 1.80
CA ILE A 35 3.61 5.33 0.97
C ILE A 35 3.98 6.60 1.73
N LYS A 36 3.65 6.65 3.03
CA LYS A 36 3.91 7.79 3.89
C LYS A 36 4.29 7.35 5.29
N ASP A 37 5.40 7.91 5.77
CA ASP A 37 5.83 7.79 7.14
C ASP A 37 5.15 8.88 7.99
N SER A 38 4.74 8.53 9.21
CA SER A 38 4.17 9.49 10.14
C SER A 38 5.24 9.94 11.15
N GLN A 39 5.24 11.23 11.50
CA GLN A 39 6.05 11.75 12.61
C GLN A 39 5.35 11.66 13.96
N ASP A 40 4.02 11.55 13.96
CA ASP A 40 3.24 11.49 15.19
C ASP A 40 2.89 10.05 15.41
N PRO A 41 3.40 9.46 16.48
CA PRO A 41 3.43 8.05 16.50
C PRO A 41 1.91 7.61 16.54
N ASN A 42 0.96 8.11 17.32
CA ASN A 42 -0.37 7.44 17.50
C ASN A 42 -1.41 7.43 16.34
N SER A 43 -1.04 7.29 15.07
CA SER A 43 -1.86 7.59 13.90
C SER A 43 -1.87 6.44 12.87
N ASP A 44 -2.68 5.42 13.14
CA ASP A 44 -2.75 4.17 12.37
C ASP A 44 -4.00 4.07 11.48
N TYR A 45 -3.86 4.07 10.15
CA TYR A 45 -4.94 3.64 9.23
C TYR A 45 -4.41 2.96 7.96
N GLU A 46 -4.79 1.69 7.74
CA GLU A 46 -4.52 0.95 6.50
C GLU A 46 -5.71 1.03 5.53
N LEU A 47 -5.51 1.53 4.29
CA LEU A 47 -6.59 1.66 3.29
C LEU A 47 -6.21 1.06 1.93
N TRP A 48 -7.09 0.22 1.39
CA TRP A 48 -6.79 -0.72 0.30
C TRP A 48 -7.53 -0.48 -1.02
N SER A 49 -8.50 0.43 -1.06
CA SER A 49 -9.25 0.75 -2.30
C SER A 49 -9.64 2.20 -2.42
N MET A 50 -8.97 3.02 -1.63
CA MET A 50 -9.28 4.43 -1.43
C MET A 50 -7.96 5.15 -1.22
N LEU A 51 -6.90 4.77 -1.96
CA LEU A 51 -5.56 5.30 -1.69
C LEU A 51 -5.53 6.83 -1.73
N GLU A 52 -6.27 7.45 -2.66
CA GLU A 52 -6.42 8.91 -2.72
C GLU A 52 -7.10 9.48 -1.46
N LEU A 53 -8.24 8.92 -1.04
CA LEU A 53 -8.88 9.32 0.22
C LEU A 53 -8.02 8.98 1.45
N ALA A 54 -7.25 7.90 1.41
CA ALA A 54 -6.35 7.48 2.47
C ALA A 54 -5.19 8.44 2.60
N ASP A 55 -4.67 8.92 1.49
CA ASP A 55 -3.62 9.92 1.42
C ASP A 55 -4.13 11.25 2.00
N GLU A 56 -5.30 11.72 1.58
CA GLU A 56 -5.96 12.90 2.15
C GLU A 56 -6.18 12.76 3.67
N LEU A 57 -6.65 11.59 4.12
CA LEU A 57 -6.84 11.31 5.55
C LEU A 57 -5.49 11.23 6.29
N SER A 58 -4.47 10.65 5.66
CA SER A 58 -3.12 10.56 6.23
C SER A 58 -2.52 11.95 6.44
N GLU A 59 -2.78 12.90 5.55
CA GLU A 59 -2.37 14.30 5.72
C GLU A 59 -3.15 14.95 6.85
N LYS A 60 -4.47 14.81 6.84
CA LYS A 60 -5.35 15.45 7.82
C LYS A 60 -5.12 14.97 9.25
N TYR A 61 -4.83 13.68 9.42
CA TYR A 61 -4.67 13.05 10.73
C TYR A 61 -3.21 12.73 11.05
N ASN A 62 -2.27 13.19 10.22
CA ASN A 62 -0.85 12.88 10.30
C ASN A 62 -0.60 11.36 10.46
N ALA A 63 -1.33 10.54 9.71
CA ALA A 63 -1.29 9.08 9.83
C ALA A 63 -0.26 8.42 8.91
N CYS A 64 0.19 7.25 9.32
CA CYS A 64 0.98 6.37 8.45
C CYS A 64 0.07 5.81 7.34
N LEU A 65 0.60 5.72 6.12
CA LEU A 65 -0.10 5.12 4.98
C LEU A 65 0.75 4.02 4.35
N ILE A 66 0.20 2.81 4.35
CA ILE A 66 0.81 1.63 3.75
C ILE A 66 -0.09 1.16 2.61
N ASP A 67 0.46 1.08 1.41
CA ASP A 67 -0.15 0.36 0.30
C ASP A 67 0.37 -1.05 0.33
N MET A 68 -0.52 -1.99 0.58
CA MET A 68 -0.12 -3.37 0.75
C MET A 68 0.06 -4.13 -0.57
N ASN A 69 -0.29 -3.53 -1.73
CA ASN A 69 -0.13 -4.01 -3.12
C ASN A 69 -0.86 -5.32 -3.48
N PHE A 70 -0.88 -6.31 -2.59
CA PHE A 70 -1.37 -7.65 -2.82
C PHE A 70 -2.41 -8.05 -1.78
N VAL A 71 -3.60 -8.39 -2.27
CA VAL A 71 -4.61 -9.05 -1.44
C VAL A 71 -4.20 -10.50 -1.13
N LYS A 72 -3.53 -11.15 -2.08
CA LYS A 72 -3.03 -12.53 -1.94
C LYS A 72 -1.76 -12.76 -2.77
N PRO A 73 -0.69 -13.34 -2.17
CA PRO A 73 -0.51 -13.48 -0.73
C PRO A 73 -0.40 -12.09 -0.06
N LEU A 74 -0.90 -12.00 1.17
CA LEU A 74 -0.83 -10.78 1.97
C LEU A 74 0.56 -10.66 2.63
N ASP A 75 1.08 -9.45 2.81
CA ASP A 75 2.31 -9.23 3.59
C ASP A 75 2.04 -9.37 5.10
N ILE A 76 1.90 -10.61 5.56
CA ILE A 76 1.63 -10.92 6.96
C ILE A 76 2.79 -10.50 7.87
N LYS A 77 4.03 -10.48 7.34
CA LYS A 77 5.20 -10.12 8.14
C LYS A 77 5.17 -8.65 8.49
N GLU A 78 4.99 -7.78 7.50
CA GLU A 78 4.89 -6.34 7.73
C GLU A 78 3.64 -6.00 8.53
N LEU A 79 2.48 -6.55 8.19
CA LEU A 79 1.26 -6.35 8.98
C LEU A 79 1.46 -6.67 10.47
N LYS A 80 2.14 -7.78 10.80
CA LYS A 80 2.47 -8.11 12.20
C LYS A 80 3.48 -7.18 12.82
N ASN A 81 4.40 -6.61 12.04
CA ASN A 81 5.38 -5.65 12.53
C ASN A 81 4.66 -4.37 12.94
N TRP A 82 3.77 -3.87 12.09
CA TRP A 82 2.92 -2.69 12.36
C TRP A 82 2.01 -2.91 13.56
N LEU A 83 1.28 -4.03 13.61
CA LEU A 83 0.42 -4.35 14.76
C LEU A 83 1.17 -4.52 16.09
N LYS A 84 2.48 -4.79 16.07
CA LYS A 84 3.31 -4.89 17.29
C LYS A 84 3.92 -3.56 17.69
N ASN A 85 4.26 -2.75 16.71
CA ASN A 85 4.88 -1.45 16.89
C ASN A 85 3.83 -0.35 16.84
N ILE A 86 2.71 -0.52 17.56
CA ILE A 86 1.71 0.55 17.86
C ILE A 86 2.35 1.58 18.82
N ASN A 87 3.48 2.10 18.36
CA ASN A 87 4.38 3.14 18.87
C ASN A 87 5.00 3.89 17.67
N CYS A 88 4.37 3.79 16.50
CA CYS A 88 3.64 4.96 16.14
C CYS A 88 2.62 5.16 17.31
#